data_AF-A0A3S3NPP3-F1
#
_entry.id   AF-A0A3S3NPP3-F1
#
_cell.length_a   1.000
_cell.length_b   1.000
_cell.length_c   1.000
_cell.angle_alpha   90.00
_cell.angle_beta   90.00
_cell.angle_gamma   90.00
#
_symmetry.space_group_name_H-M   'P 1'
#
loop_
_entity.id
_entity.type
_entity.pdbx_description
1 polymer ?
#
loop_
_entity_poly.entity_id
_entity_poly.type
_entity_poly.pdbx_seq_one_letter_code
_entity_poly.pdbx_strand_id
1 'polypeptide(L)'
;MKNLMRVANVQRIDSSEDDSDGGGDEERALRRAMRASREQFASKQARMDETQGGAGSSRAPPDPYQDTTWRGTLIHSYIGPKVKNWHKYAVEIVTDNAANFQAGAKKLREKHRSIIWVPCAAHYIDRILEDIGKLDGVRDTIDEGKMVTTLIYNHQFMTDLLREMNDGREILRPGITHFDTQFVAIESLCRAKANIMQMWTSRAYVNSDFSRQPLASRVQQIVLEEDFWNRVERIADLLQPRLGLETSRW
;
A
#
# COMPACT_ATOMS: atom_id res chain seq x y z
N MET A 1 5.38 3.44 -6.59
CA MET A 1 6.42 2.49 -7.04
C MET A 1 5.74 1.24 -7.57
N LYS A 2 6.36 0.62 -8.57
CA LYS A 2 5.82 -0.50 -9.35
C LYS A 2 5.56 -1.70 -8.43
N ASN A 3 4.31 -2.17 -8.34
CA ASN A 3 3.98 -3.47 -7.76
C ASN A 3 4.49 -4.58 -8.69
N LEU A 4 5.82 -4.74 -8.72
CA LEU A 4 6.46 -5.87 -9.36
C LEU A 4 6.26 -7.07 -8.44
N MET A 5 5.40 -7.96 -8.90
CA MET A 5 5.40 -9.37 -8.57
C MET A 5 6.86 -9.87 -8.51
N ARG A 6 7.41 -10.06 -7.30
CA ARG A 6 8.63 -10.82 -7.11
C ARG A 6 8.24 -12.29 -6.99
N VAL A 7 8.64 -13.10 -7.96
CA VAL A 7 8.77 -14.55 -7.76
C VAL A 7 9.98 -14.72 -6.86
N ALA A 8 9.77 -14.88 -5.56
CA ALA A 8 10.83 -15.13 -4.60
C ALA A 8 10.95 -16.63 -4.33
N ASN A 9 12.20 -17.11 -4.27
CA ASN A 9 12.63 -18.48 -4.02
C ASN A 9 12.37 -19.52 -5.12
N VAL A 10 13.16 -19.39 -6.20
CA VAL A 10 13.66 -20.57 -6.90
C VAL A 10 14.82 -21.11 -6.07
N GLN A 11 14.59 -22.13 -5.24
CA GLN A 11 15.71 -22.88 -4.67
C GLN A 11 16.41 -23.62 -5.82
N ARG A 12 17.58 -23.10 -6.19
CA ARG A 12 18.46 -23.65 -7.21
C ARG A 12 19.09 -24.92 -6.65
N ILE A 13 18.84 -26.07 -7.30
CA ILE A 13 19.80 -27.17 -7.30
C ILE A 13 20.68 -26.93 -8.53
N ASP A 14 21.84 -26.34 -8.23
CA ASP A 14 23.06 -26.12 -9.00
C ASP A 14 23.08 -25.40 -10.38
N SER A 15 24.06 -24.49 -10.42
CA SER A 15 24.91 -24.00 -11.52
C SER A 15 24.40 -22.95 -12.55
N SER A 16 25.16 -21.83 -12.54
CA SER A 16 25.44 -20.77 -13.54
C SER A 16 24.31 -19.89 -14.12
N GLU A 17 24.32 -18.62 -13.71
CA GLU A 17 23.54 -17.47 -14.22
C GLU A 17 24.41 -16.62 -15.16
N ASP A 18 23.82 -16.16 -16.27
CA ASP A 18 24.29 -15.02 -17.06
C ASP A 18 23.07 -14.10 -17.33
N ASP A 19 23.22 -12.83 -16.97
CA ASP A 19 22.21 -11.75 -17.04
C ASP A 19 22.28 -10.99 -18.38
N SER A 20 21.13 -10.58 -18.94
CA SER A 20 21.05 -9.33 -19.73
C SER A 20 19.62 -8.79 -19.95
N ASP A 21 19.53 -7.48 -19.68
CA ASP A 21 18.60 -6.40 -20.08
C ASP A 21 17.45 -6.71 -21.09
N GLY A 22 16.18 -6.56 -20.67
CA GLY A 22 15.00 -6.93 -21.47
C GLY A 22 13.68 -6.19 -21.20
N GLY A 23 13.69 -5.00 -20.58
CA GLY A 23 12.47 -4.36 -20.05
C GLY A 23 11.43 -3.86 -21.09
N GLY A 24 11.85 -3.53 -22.33
CA GLY A 24 10.96 -2.91 -23.33
C GLY A 24 10.07 -3.90 -24.09
N ASP A 25 10.54 -5.13 -24.28
CA ASP A 25 9.81 -6.15 -25.03
C ASP A 25 8.82 -6.91 -24.15
N GLU A 26 9.09 -7.00 -22.84
CA GLU A 26 8.14 -7.54 -21.87
C GLU A 26 6.87 -6.69 -21.75
N GLU A 27 6.97 -5.36 -21.77
CA GLU A 27 5.79 -4.48 -21.72
C GLU A 27 4.95 -4.58 -22.99
N ARG A 28 5.61 -4.70 -24.16
CA ARG A 28 4.91 -4.95 -25.44
C ARG A 28 4.24 -6.32 -25.46
N ALA A 29 4.89 -7.36 -24.94
CA ALA A 29 4.31 -8.68 -24.81
C ALA A 29 3.09 -8.68 -23.88
N LEU A 30 3.16 -7.95 -22.77
CA LEU A 30 2.05 -7.78 -21.83
C LEU A 30 0.83 -7.10 -22.49
N ARG A 31 1.04 -6.02 -23.26
CA ARG A 31 -0.05 -5.34 -23.99
C ARG A 31 -0.68 -6.22 -25.06
N ARG A 32 0.11 -7.06 -25.74
CA ARG A 32 -0.40 -8.03 -26.73
C ARG A 32 -1.20 -9.14 -26.07
N ALA A 33 -0.71 -9.70 -24.96
CA ALA A 33 -1.43 -10.72 -24.18
C ALA A 33 -2.76 -10.17 -23.63
N MET A 34 -2.77 -8.94 -23.12
CA MET A 34 -3.99 -8.27 -22.67
C MET A 34 -4.99 -8.05 -23.82
N ARG A 35 -4.52 -7.68 -25.02
CA ARG A 35 -5.40 -7.51 -26.20
C ARG A 35 -5.98 -8.85 -26.67
N ALA A 36 -5.16 -9.89 -26.77
CA ALA A 36 -5.62 -11.23 -27.15
C ALA A 36 -6.64 -11.80 -26.15
N SER A 37 -6.44 -11.57 -24.85
CA SER A 37 -7.42 -11.95 -23.82
C SER A 37 -8.72 -11.12 -23.90
N ARG A 38 -8.66 -9.84 -24.28
CA ARG A 38 -9.87 -9.02 -24.54
C ARG A 38 -10.68 -9.54 -25.71
N GLU A 39 -10.02 -9.93 -26.80
CA GLU A 39 -10.66 -10.48 -28.00
C GLU A 39 -11.29 -11.86 -27.72
N GLN A 40 -10.61 -12.73 -26.98
CA GLN A 40 -11.17 -14.01 -26.53
C GLN A 40 -12.39 -13.84 -25.61
N PHE A 41 -12.39 -12.81 -24.76
CA PHE A 41 -13.52 -12.49 -23.90
C PHE A 41 -14.71 -11.94 -24.70
N ALA A 42 -14.47 -11.00 -25.61
CA ALA A 42 -15.52 -10.48 -26.50
C ALA A 42 -16.17 -11.61 -27.32
N SER A 43 -15.35 -12.57 -27.79
CA SER A 43 -15.85 -13.75 -28.52
C SER A 43 -16.64 -14.72 -27.62
N LYS A 44 -16.21 -14.95 -26.38
CA LYS A 44 -16.96 -15.78 -25.41
C LYS A 44 -18.27 -15.11 -24.95
N GLN A 45 -18.26 -13.79 -24.76
CA GLN A 45 -19.45 -13.04 -24.37
C GLN A 45 -20.47 -13.02 -25.52
N ALA A 46 -20.03 -12.76 -26.76
CA ALA A 46 -20.89 -12.86 -27.94
C ALA A 46 -21.52 -14.25 -28.09
N ARG A 47 -20.75 -15.32 -27.81
CA ARG A 47 -21.28 -16.69 -27.78
C ARG A 47 -22.28 -16.93 -26.64
N MET A 48 -22.06 -16.36 -25.46
CA MET A 48 -23.01 -16.47 -24.35
C MET A 48 -24.31 -15.72 -24.63
N ASP A 49 -24.22 -14.54 -25.26
CA ASP A 49 -25.37 -13.74 -25.68
C ASP A 49 -26.16 -14.43 -26.82
N GLU A 50 -25.49 -15.10 -27.77
CA GLU A 50 -26.11 -15.95 -28.80
C GLU A 50 -26.82 -17.19 -28.21
N THR A 51 -26.30 -17.73 -27.10
CA THR A 51 -26.89 -18.90 -26.43
C THR A 51 -28.07 -18.51 -25.52
N GLN A 52 -28.16 -17.24 -25.10
CA GLN A 52 -29.23 -16.68 -24.27
C GLN A 52 -30.28 -15.88 -25.07
N GLY A 53 -30.45 -16.19 -26.35
CA GLY A 53 -31.54 -15.69 -27.19
C GLY A 53 -32.91 -16.19 -26.74
N GLY A 54 -33.38 -15.70 -25.60
CA GLY A 54 -34.69 -16.00 -25.03
C GLY A 54 -34.90 -15.26 -23.70
N ALA A 55 -35.66 -14.16 -23.76
CA ALA A 55 -36.13 -13.30 -22.66
C ALA A 55 -35.15 -12.21 -22.17
N GLY A 56 -35.48 -10.97 -22.53
CA GLY A 56 -34.74 -9.77 -22.20
C GLY A 56 -34.71 -9.46 -20.70
N SER A 57 -33.51 -9.17 -20.21
CA SER A 57 -33.28 -8.25 -19.11
C SER A 57 -32.16 -7.33 -19.55
N SER A 58 -32.44 -6.03 -19.68
CA SER A 58 -31.49 -4.98 -20.07
C SER A 58 -30.49 -4.68 -18.96
N ARG A 59 -29.87 -5.70 -18.37
CA ARG A 59 -28.80 -5.53 -17.41
C ARG A 59 -27.52 -5.27 -18.19
N ALA A 60 -26.93 -4.08 -18.03
CA ALA A 60 -25.63 -3.77 -18.58
C ALA A 60 -24.65 -4.91 -18.27
N PRO A 61 -23.81 -5.35 -19.24
CA PRO A 61 -22.86 -6.42 -19.01
C PRO A 61 -22.02 -6.11 -17.76
N PRO A 62 -21.75 -7.11 -16.90
CA PRO A 62 -20.99 -6.89 -15.68
C PRO A 62 -19.68 -6.17 -15.99
N ASP A 63 -19.35 -5.15 -15.19
CA ASP A 63 -18.09 -4.42 -15.33
C ASP A 63 -16.93 -5.44 -15.33
N PRO A 64 -16.15 -5.56 -16.42
CA PRO A 64 -15.07 -6.53 -16.51
C PRO A 64 -13.98 -6.31 -15.45
N TYR A 65 -13.91 -5.13 -14.83
CA TYR A 65 -13.01 -4.86 -13.71
C TYR A 65 -13.48 -5.47 -12.38
N GLN A 66 -14.76 -5.83 -12.25
CA GLN A 66 -15.33 -6.49 -11.08
C GLN A 66 -15.30 -8.02 -11.18
N ASP A 67 -15.04 -8.60 -12.36
CA ASP A 67 -14.95 -10.05 -12.55
C ASP A 67 -13.60 -10.61 -12.08
N THR A 68 -13.60 -11.13 -10.85
CA THR A 68 -12.44 -11.77 -10.21
C THR A 68 -11.98 -13.03 -10.94
N THR A 69 -12.89 -13.76 -11.59
CA THR A 69 -12.58 -15.00 -12.33
C THR A 69 -11.86 -14.69 -13.64
N TRP A 70 -12.30 -13.65 -14.33
CA TRP A 70 -11.62 -13.15 -15.54
C TRP A 70 -10.22 -12.63 -15.20
N ARG A 71 -10.08 -11.80 -14.16
CA ARG A 71 -8.77 -11.28 -13.70
C ARG A 71 -7.82 -12.41 -13.30
N GLY A 72 -8.32 -13.44 -12.61
CA GLY A 72 -7.54 -14.65 -12.29
C GLY A 72 -7.04 -15.40 -13.54
N THR A 73 -7.84 -15.43 -14.60
CA THR A 73 -7.44 -16.03 -15.88
C THR A 73 -6.32 -15.23 -16.55
N LEU A 74 -6.36 -13.89 -16.47
CA LEU A 74 -5.28 -13.04 -16.99
C LEU A 74 -3.96 -13.26 -16.24
N ILE A 75 -4.02 -13.35 -14.91
CA ILE A 75 -2.87 -13.65 -14.04
C ILE A 75 -2.26 -15.01 -14.42
N HIS A 76 -3.08 -16.05 -14.57
CA HIS A 76 -2.62 -17.36 -15.03
C HIS A 76 -1.91 -17.28 -16.39
N SER A 77 -2.51 -16.61 -17.37
CA SER A 77 -1.94 -16.50 -18.73
C SER A 77 -0.63 -15.72 -18.76
N TYR A 78 -0.41 -14.81 -17.82
CA TYR A 78 0.83 -14.06 -17.70
C TYR A 78 1.96 -14.87 -17.04
N ILE A 79 1.67 -15.55 -15.93
CA ILE A 79 2.68 -16.28 -15.14
C ILE A 79 3.01 -17.64 -15.75
N GLY A 80 1.99 -18.34 -16.25
CA GLY A 80 2.07 -19.70 -16.78
C GLY A 80 3.23 -19.92 -17.77
N PRO A 81 3.40 -19.04 -18.78
CA PRO A 81 4.50 -19.14 -19.75
C PRO A 81 5.88 -18.74 -19.21
N LYS A 82 5.94 -17.95 -18.14
CA LYS A 82 7.22 -17.42 -17.61
C LYS A 82 8.00 -18.43 -16.78
N VAL A 83 7.33 -19.40 -16.17
CA VAL A 83 8.00 -20.48 -15.44
C VAL A 83 8.14 -21.68 -16.39
N LYS A 84 9.38 -22.14 -16.57
CA LYS A 84 9.70 -23.35 -17.34
C LYS A 84 9.83 -24.54 -16.40
N ASN A 85 9.69 -25.75 -16.92
CA ASN A 85 9.94 -26.99 -16.18
C ASN A 85 9.13 -27.12 -14.87
N TRP A 86 7.84 -26.75 -14.88
CA TRP A 86 6.92 -26.83 -13.73
C TRP A 86 6.94 -28.18 -12.98
N HIS A 87 7.31 -29.27 -13.65
CA HIS A 87 7.39 -30.61 -13.06
C HIS A 87 8.66 -30.86 -12.24
N LYS A 88 9.68 -29.99 -12.34
CA LYS A 88 10.96 -30.14 -11.62
C LYS A 88 11.04 -29.34 -10.32
N TYR A 89 10.20 -28.32 -10.17
CA TYR A 89 10.27 -27.37 -9.06
C TYR A 89 8.92 -27.27 -8.36
N ALA A 90 8.97 -27.15 -7.03
CA ALA A 90 7.89 -26.53 -6.28
C ALA A 90 7.99 -25.02 -6.48
N VAL A 91 6.89 -24.38 -6.88
CA VAL A 91 6.87 -22.93 -7.15
C VAL A 91 5.98 -22.26 -6.13
N GLU A 92 6.57 -21.41 -5.31
CA GLU A 92 5.84 -20.56 -4.39
C GLU A 92 5.43 -19.26 -5.08
N ILE A 93 4.15 -18.91 -5.02
CA ILE A 93 3.60 -17.67 -5.54
C ILE A 93 3.12 -16.85 -4.36
N VAL A 94 3.82 -15.74 -4.09
CA VAL A 94 3.48 -14.76 -3.06
C VAL A 94 2.78 -13.56 -3.70
N THR A 95 1.50 -13.35 -3.40
CA THR A 95 0.73 -12.19 -3.92
C THR A 95 -0.18 -11.63 -2.83
N ASP A 96 -0.80 -10.48 -3.07
CA ASP A 96 -1.86 -10.01 -2.17
C ASP A 96 -3.01 -11.05 -2.05
N ASN A 97 -3.81 -10.90 -0.99
CA ASN A 97 -4.88 -11.82 -0.65
C ASN A 97 -6.20 -11.49 -1.38
N ALA A 98 -6.18 -10.65 -2.41
CA ALA A 98 -7.41 -10.28 -3.12
C ALA A 98 -7.95 -11.47 -3.94
N ALA A 99 -9.28 -11.49 -4.11
CA ALA A 99 -10.00 -12.61 -4.71
C ALA A 99 -9.54 -12.96 -6.14
N ASN A 100 -9.09 -11.96 -6.91
CA ASN A 100 -8.54 -12.17 -8.25
C ASN A 100 -7.22 -12.95 -8.24
N PHE A 101 -6.35 -12.72 -7.25
CA PHE A 101 -5.09 -13.47 -7.12
C PHE A 101 -5.34 -14.88 -6.61
N GLN A 102 -6.27 -15.06 -5.66
CA GLN A 102 -6.72 -16.38 -5.23
C GLN A 102 -7.27 -17.20 -6.42
N ALA A 103 -8.11 -16.58 -7.26
CA ALA A 103 -8.67 -17.24 -8.44
C ALA A 103 -7.60 -17.61 -9.47
N GLY A 104 -6.61 -16.73 -9.70
CA GLY A 104 -5.49 -16.99 -10.60
C GLY A 104 -4.57 -18.10 -10.09
N ALA A 105 -4.24 -18.07 -8.80
CA ALA A 105 -3.47 -19.11 -8.13
C ALA A 105 -4.17 -20.48 -8.19
N LYS A 106 -5.49 -20.51 -7.96
CA LYS A 106 -6.29 -21.74 -8.09
C LYS A 106 -6.20 -22.32 -9.49
N LYS A 107 -6.37 -21.50 -10.53
CA LYS A 107 -6.25 -21.93 -11.95
C LYS A 107 -4.84 -22.44 -12.27
N LEU A 108 -3.81 -21.77 -11.76
CA LEU A 108 -2.42 -22.22 -11.90
C LEU A 108 -2.20 -23.58 -11.24
N ARG A 109 -2.74 -23.79 -10.03
CA ARG A 109 -2.63 -25.05 -9.29
C ARG A 109 -3.40 -26.20 -9.96
N GLU A 110 -4.52 -25.92 -10.62
CA GLU A 110 -5.25 -26.91 -11.43
C GLU A 110 -4.39 -27.47 -12.57
N LYS A 111 -3.53 -26.63 -13.17
CA LYS A 111 -2.63 -27.03 -14.27
C LYS A 111 -1.27 -27.54 -13.79
N HIS A 112 -0.80 -27.05 -12.64
CA HIS A 112 0.53 -27.32 -12.10
C HIS A 112 0.41 -27.58 -10.59
N ARG A 113 0.27 -28.86 -10.20
CA ARG A 113 0.04 -29.24 -8.78
C ARG A 113 1.19 -28.90 -7.83
N SER A 114 2.41 -28.65 -8.35
CA SER A 114 3.59 -28.24 -7.59
C SER A 114 3.58 -26.76 -7.14
N ILE A 115 2.51 -26.01 -7.47
CA ILE A 115 2.36 -24.62 -7.05
C ILE A 115 1.80 -24.53 -5.64
N ILE A 116 2.52 -23.78 -4.80
CA ILE A 116 2.06 -23.33 -3.48
C ILE A 116 1.76 -21.85 -3.62
N TRP A 117 0.52 -21.46 -3.33
CA TRP A 117 0.18 -20.05 -3.22
C TRP A 117 0.15 -19.65 -1.76
N VAL A 118 0.90 -18.62 -1.43
CA VAL A 118 0.88 -18.01 -0.11
C VAL A 118 0.44 -16.55 -0.22
N PRO A 119 -0.49 -16.12 0.64
CA PRO A 119 -0.87 -14.73 0.71
C PRO A 119 0.27 -13.88 1.31
N CYS A 120 0.41 -12.65 0.82
CA CYS A 120 1.48 -11.73 1.17
C CYS A 120 1.43 -11.33 2.65
N ALA A 121 2.52 -11.58 3.39
CA ALA A 121 2.65 -11.21 4.80
C ALA A 121 2.51 -9.68 5.01
N ALA A 122 3.07 -8.87 4.12
CA ALA A 122 2.94 -7.41 4.19
C ALA A 122 1.48 -6.96 4.09
N HIS A 123 0.67 -7.63 3.26
CA HIS A 123 -0.76 -7.32 3.15
C HIS A 123 -1.54 -7.70 4.42
N TYR A 124 -1.18 -8.79 5.10
CA TYR A 124 -1.76 -9.09 6.41
C TYR A 124 -1.34 -8.09 7.48
N ILE A 125 -0.08 -7.67 7.47
CA ILE A 125 0.42 -6.65 8.39
C ILE A 125 -0.37 -5.35 8.21
N ASP A 126 -0.54 -4.88 6.96
CA ASP A 126 -1.32 -3.68 6.64
C ASP A 126 -2.78 -3.81 7.12
N ARG A 127 -3.42 -4.98 6.95
CA ARG A 127 -4.77 -5.22 7.49
C ARG A 127 -4.85 -5.26 9.02
N ILE A 128 -3.87 -5.87 9.68
CA ILE A 128 -3.79 -5.86 11.15
C ILE A 128 -3.65 -4.42 11.64
N LEU A 129 -2.80 -3.63 10.98
CA LEU A 129 -2.63 -2.22 11.27
C LEU A 129 -3.92 -1.43 11.00
N GLU A 130 -4.64 -1.73 9.93
CA GLU A 130 -5.96 -1.16 9.66
C GLU A 130 -6.94 -1.40 10.82
N ASP A 131 -7.04 -2.63 11.33
CA ASP A 131 -7.94 -2.95 12.44
C ASP A 131 -7.51 -2.28 13.75
N ILE A 132 -6.21 -2.18 14.01
CA ILE A 132 -5.67 -1.41 15.15
C ILE A 132 -5.99 0.08 14.99
N GLY A 133 -5.84 0.63 13.79
CA GLY A 133 -6.10 2.03 13.47
C GLY A 133 -7.56 2.44 13.64
N LYS A 134 -8.49 1.48 13.61
CA LYS A 134 -9.93 1.70 13.84
C LYS A 134 -10.32 1.76 15.31
N LEU A 135 -9.46 1.33 16.23
CA LEU A 135 -9.72 1.45 17.67
C LEU A 135 -9.87 2.92 18.03
N ASP A 136 -10.94 3.30 18.75
CA ASP A 136 -11.31 4.71 18.95
C ASP A 136 -10.13 5.58 19.45
N GLY A 137 -9.41 5.15 20.49
CA GLY A 137 -8.26 5.89 21.00
C GLY A 137 -7.08 6.00 20.02
N VAL A 138 -6.89 5.01 19.14
CA VAL A 138 -5.84 5.05 18.10
C VAL A 138 -6.28 5.96 16.96
N ARG A 139 -7.51 5.81 16.48
CA ARG A 139 -8.10 6.64 15.42
C ARG A 139 -8.06 8.12 15.81
N ASP A 140 -8.52 8.44 17.01
CA ASP A 140 -8.59 9.82 17.49
C ASP A 140 -7.18 10.43 17.57
N THR A 141 -6.19 9.67 18.04
CA THR A 141 -4.78 10.11 18.06
C THR A 141 -4.21 10.30 16.64
N ILE A 142 -4.54 9.39 15.71
CA ILE A 142 -4.14 9.52 14.29
C ILE A 142 -4.75 10.78 13.66
N ASP A 143 -6.02 11.06 13.95
CA ASP A 143 -6.72 12.22 13.39
C ASP A 143 -6.23 13.54 14.00
N GLU A 144 -5.90 13.57 15.29
CA GLU A 144 -5.19 14.69 15.92
C GLU A 144 -3.82 14.91 15.28
N GLY A 145 -3.02 13.85 15.11
CA GLY A 145 -1.71 13.92 14.43
C GLY A 145 -1.81 14.40 12.98
N LYS A 146 -2.86 13.98 12.25
CA LYS A 146 -3.19 14.53 10.91
C LYS A 146 -3.50 16.01 10.98
N MET A 147 -4.26 16.46 11.98
CA MET A 147 -4.60 17.88 12.13
C MET A 147 -3.34 18.72 12.38
N VAL A 148 -2.44 18.25 13.25
CA VAL A 148 -1.13 18.90 13.50
C VAL A 148 -0.33 19.01 12.20
N THR A 149 -0.07 17.88 11.54
CA THR A 149 0.76 17.84 10.32
C THR A 149 0.14 18.64 9.17
N THR A 150 -1.18 18.56 9.00
CA THR A 150 -1.90 19.32 7.98
C THR A 150 -1.76 20.82 8.23
N LEU A 151 -1.88 21.29 9.47
CA LEU A 151 -1.71 22.71 9.78
C LEU A 151 -0.28 23.18 9.48
N ILE A 152 0.74 22.38 9.79
CA ILE A 152 2.14 22.74 9.49
C ILE A 152 2.33 22.92 7.99
N TYR A 153 1.93 21.92 7.21
CA TYR A 153 2.24 21.86 5.78
C TYR A 153 1.33 22.72 4.90
N ASN A 154 0.17 23.16 5.41
CA ASN A 154 -0.71 24.08 4.68
C ASN A 154 -0.31 25.54 4.83
N HIS A 155 0.59 25.87 5.75
CA HIS A 155 1.02 27.25 6.00
C HIS A 155 2.54 27.38 5.86
N GLN A 156 2.98 28.18 4.89
CA GLN A 156 4.41 28.38 4.61
C GLN A 156 5.18 28.82 5.86
N PHE A 157 4.63 29.75 6.64
CA PHE A 157 5.21 30.19 7.91
C PHE A 157 5.51 29.03 8.88
N MET A 158 4.56 28.11 9.05
CA MET A 158 4.73 26.95 9.94
C MET A 158 5.70 25.92 9.35
N THR A 159 5.68 25.74 8.03
CA THR A 159 6.63 24.87 7.33
C THR A 159 8.07 25.36 7.47
N ASP A 160 8.28 26.67 7.33
CA ASP A 160 9.60 27.30 7.49
C ASP A 160 10.09 27.19 8.93
N LEU A 161 9.20 27.43 9.90
CA LEU A 161 9.53 27.31 11.32
C LEU A 161 9.86 25.85 11.71
N LEU A 162 9.14 24.87 11.16
CA LEU A 162 9.48 23.46 11.35
C LEU A 162 10.86 23.15 10.77
N ARG A 163 11.16 23.63 9.56
CA ARG A 163 12.46 23.40 8.92
C ARG A 163 13.60 24.00 9.71
N GLU A 164 13.41 25.19 10.28
CA GLU A 164 14.39 25.82 11.16
C GLU A 164 14.64 24.99 12.42
N MET A 165 13.58 24.50 13.07
CA MET A 165 13.69 23.79 14.36
C MET A 165 13.99 22.31 14.25
N ASN A 166 13.76 21.70 13.10
CA ASN A 166 13.93 20.26 12.87
C ASN A 166 15.15 19.94 12.00
N ASP A 167 16.13 20.85 11.91
CA ASP A 167 17.34 20.72 11.09
C ASP A 167 17.04 20.42 9.61
N GLY A 168 15.98 21.03 9.08
CA GLY A 168 15.50 20.80 7.71
C GLY A 168 14.83 19.44 7.48
N ARG A 169 14.72 18.58 8.50
CA ARG A 169 14.05 17.27 8.39
C ARG A 169 12.53 17.46 8.27
N GLU A 170 11.92 16.71 7.37
CA GLU A 170 10.46 16.70 7.20
C GLU A 170 9.81 15.64 8.11
N ILE A 171 8.56 15.90 8.50
CA ILE A 171 7.68 14.94 9.16
C ILE A 171 6.90 14.19 8.07
N LEU A 172 6.87 12.87 8.16
CA LEU A 172 6.10 12.04 7.25
C LEU A 172 4.59 12.29 7.42
N ARG A 173 3.90 12.45 6.30
CA ARG A 173 2.44 12.63 6.28
C ARG A 173 1.74 11.29 6.04
N PRO A 174 0.61 11.03 6.72
CA PRO A 174 -0.19 9.85 6.43
C PRO A 174 -0.58 9.81 4.94
N GLY A 175 -0.30 8.70 4.28
CA GLY A 175 -0.69 8.46 2.89
C GLY A 175 -2.16 8.07 2.77
N ILE A 176 -2.74 8.26 1.58
CA ILE A 176 -4.15 7.95 1.30
C ILE A 176 -4.35 6.43 1.11
N THR A 177 -3.33 5.71 0.63
CA THR A 177 -3.50 4.39 0.02
C THR A 177 -3.06 3.19 0.85
N HIS A 178 -2.37 3.37 1.98
CA HIS A 178 -1.94 2.25 2.84
C HIS A 178 -1.99 2.64 4.33
N PHE A 179 -2.47 1.74 5.19
CA PHE A 179 -2.66 2.02 6.62
C PHE A 179 -1.33 2.08 7.36
N ASP A 180 -0.34 1.29 6.93
CA ASP A 180 1.04 1.38 7.41
C ASP A 180 1.61 2.82 7.41
N THR A 181 1.27 3.63 6.41
CA THR A 181 1.73 5.02 6.31
C THR A 181 1.19 5.93 7.40
N GLN A 182 0.01 5.61 7.98
CA GLN A 182 -0.53 6.36 9.13
C GLN A 182 0.34 6.14 10.37
N PHE A 183 0.76 4.89 10.58
CA PHE A 183 1.61 4.48 11.69
C PHE A 183 3.04 4.99 11.57
N VAL A 184 3.61 4.96 10.36
CA VAL A 184 4.92 5.57 10.06
C VAL A 184 4.89 7.09 10.25
N ALA A 185 3.79 7.75 9.90
CA ALA A 185 3.62 9.18 10.15
C ALA A 185 3.54 9.50 11.64
N ILE A 186 2.86 8.68 12.45
CA ILE A 186 2.82 8.81 13.90
C ILE A 186 4.21 8.64 14.52
N GLU A 187 4.99 7.66 14.05
CA GLU A 187 6.38 7.51 14.49
C GLU A 187 7.23 8.75 14.14
N SER A 188 7.09 9.26 12.91
CA SER A 188 7.79 10.49 12.50
C SER A 188 7.39 11.69 13.35
N LEU A 189 6.11 11.80 13.73
CA LEU A 189 5.61 12.84 14.62
C LEU A 189 6.20 12.69 16.02
N CYS A 190 6.25 11.47 16.54
CA CYS A 190 6.86 11.12 17.83
C CYS A 190 8.34 11.53 17.87
N ARG A 191 9.10 11.21 16.82
CA ARG A 191 10.53 11.58 16.71
C ARG A 191 10.76 13.10 16.70
N ALA A 192 9.81 13.86 16.15
CA ALA A 192 9.87 15.32 16.09
C ALA A 192 9.22 16.03 17.29
N LYS A 193 8.73 15.29 18.31
CA LYS A 193 7.98 15.83 19.46
C LYS A 193 8.59 17.08 20.07
N ALA A 194 9.87 17.02 20.49
CA ALA A 194 10.53 18.14 21.15
C ALA A 194 10.59 19.39 20.26
N ASN A 195 10.92 19.21 18.98
CA ASN A 195 11.05 20.31 18.01
C ASN A 195 9.68 20.92 17.68
N ILE A 196 8.63 20.10 17.58
CA ILE A 196 7.25 20.54 17.41
C ILE A 196 6.82 21.34 18.66
N MET A 197 7.00 20.81 19.86
CA MET A 197 6.63 21.56 21.08
C MET A 197 7.38 22.89 21.18
N GLN A 198 8.67 22.91 20.85
CA GLN A 198 9.45 24.15 20.79
C GLN A 198 8.92 25.12 19.74
N MET A 199 8.52 24.63 18.56
CA MET A 199 7.94 25.44 17.49
C MET A 199 6.71 26.20 17.98
N TRP A 200 5.78 25.52 18.63
CA TRP A 200 4.53 26.12 19.14
C TRP A 200 4.68 26.96 20.40
N THR A 201 5.84 26.93 21.05
CA THR A 201 6.17 27.79 22.21
C THR A 201 7.18 28.89 21.86
N SER A 202 7.69 28.89 20.63
CA SER A 202 8.70 29.84 20.17
C SER A 202 8.19 31.28 20.15
N ARG A 203 9.08 32.24 20.39
CA ARG A 203 8.75 33.67 20.27
C ARG A 203 8.26 34.03 18.86
N ALA A 204 8.84 33.39 17.82
CA ALA A 204 8.43 33.59 16.44
C ALA A 204 6.96 33.22 16.23
N TYR A 205 6.52 32.06 16.75
CA TYR A 205 5.11 31.66 16.71
C TYR A 205 4.23 32.56 17.59
N VAL A 206 4.57 32.71 18.87
CA VAL A 206 3.73 33.42 19.86
C VAL A 206 3.45 34.86 19.43
N ASN A 207 4.45 35.55 18.87
CA ASN A 207 4.33 36.94 18.42
C ASN A 207 3.74 37.10 17.01
N SER A 208 3.44 36.02 16.30
CA SER A 208 2.88 36.07 14.95
C SER A 208 1.37 36.35 14.97
N ASP A 209 0.84 36.86 13.85
CA ASP A 209 -0.62 36.90 13.64
C ASP A 209 -1.23 35.50 13.47
N PHE A 210 -0.41 34.51 13.11
CA PHE A 210 -0.86 33.13 12.94
C PHE A 210 -1.30 32.50 14.27
N SER A 211 -0.63 32.79 15.39
CA SER A 211 -0.99 32.26 16.71
C SER A 211 -2.38 32.67 17.19
N ARG A 212 -2.90 33.79 16.65
CA ARG A 212 -4.23 34.34 16.97
C ARG A 212 -5.36 33.63 16.24
N GLN A 213 -5.05 32.77 15.26
CA GLN A 213 -6.07 32.05 14.51
C GLN A 213 -6.71 30.95 15.38
N PRO A 214 -8.04 30.81 15.41
CA PRO A 214 -8.72 29.82 16.25
C PRO A 214 -8.23 28.38 16.02
N LEU A 215 -7.96 28.01 14.76
CA LEU A 215 -7.45 26.69 14.42
C LEU A 215 -6.03 26.49 14.94
N ALA A 216 -5.17 27.50 14.84
CA ALA A 216 -3.80 27.44 15.33
C ALA A 216 -3.77 27.30 16.86
N SER A 217 -4.62 28.03 17.58
CA SER A 217 -4.74 27.92 19.04
C SER A 217 -5.26 26.53 19.46
N ARG A 218 -6.24 25.98 18.74
CA ARG A 218 -6.74 24.61 19.00
C ARG A 218 -5.65 23.56 18.80
N VAL A 219 -4.89 23.63 17.70
CA VAL A 219 -3.77 22.71 17.44
C VAL A 219 -2.68 22.89 18.49
N GLN A 220 -2.40 24.13 18.92
CA GLN A 220 -1.44 24.40 19.98
C GLN A 220 -1.84 23.70 21.29
N GLN A 221 -3.13 23.74 21.68
CA GLN A 221 -3.60 23.04 22.88
C GLN A 221 -3.33 21.54 22.81
N ILE A 222 -3.59 20.89 21.68
CA ILE A 222 -3.30 19.46 21.46
C ILE A 222 -1.79 19.19 21.58
N VAL A 223 -0.96 20.00 20.90
CA VAL A 223 0.51 19.85 20.90
C VAL A 223 1.11 20.07 22.29
N LEU A 224 0.47 20.86 23.16
CA LEU A 224 0.95 21.12 24.52
C LEU A 224 0.36 20.16 25.56
N GLU A 225 -0.60 19.32 25.17
CA GLU A 225 -1.19 18.32 26.06
C GLU A 225 -0.26 17.11 26.20
N GLU A 226 0.12 16.76 27.43
CA GLU A 226 0.99 15.62 27.69
C GLU A 226 0.33 14.29 27.28
N ASP A 227 -0.98 14.17 27.52
CA ASP A 227 -1.75 12.98 27.19
C ASP A 227 -1.77 12.68 25.69
N PHE A 228 -1.77 13.70 24.83
CA PHE A 228 -1.65 13.52 23.38
C PHE A 228 -0.34 12.80 23.04
N TRP A 229 0.79 13.28 23.57
CA TRP A 229 2.08 12.67 23.30
C TRP A 229 2.23 11.28 23.93
N ASN A 230 1.66 11.06 25.12
CA ASN A 230 1.63 9.74 25.74
C ASN A 230 0.88 8.73 24.85
N ARG A 231 -0.20 9.14 24.17
CA ARG A 231 -0.90 8.29 23.19
C ARG A 231 -0.05 8.06 21.94
N VAL A 232 0.57 9.10 21.40
CA VAL A 232 1.47 9.02 20.22
C VAL A 232 2.63 8.05 20.48
N GLU A 233 3.31 8.16 21.62
CA GLU A 233 4.43 7.30 22.02
C GLU A 233 3.99 5.85 22.19
N ARG A 234 2.86 5.61 22.88
CA ARG A 234 2.30 4.25 23.01
C ARG A 234 2.00 3.61 21.65
N ILE A 235 1.45 4.37 20.71
CA ILE A 235 1.18 3.87 19.35
C ILE A 235 2.50 3.62 18.61
N ALA A 236 3.49 4.51 18.73
CA ALA A 236 4.81 4.31 18.13
C ALA A 236 5.53 3.06 18.67
N ASP A 237 5.46 2.82 19.98
CA ASP A 237 6.06 1.66 20.65
C ASP A 237 5.42 0.34 20.21
N LEU A 238 4.10 0.32 19.97
CA LEU A 238 3.42 -0.85 19.41
C LEU A 238 3.99 -1.28 18.04
N LEU A 239 4.60 -0.34 17.31
CA LEU A 239 5.15 -0.56 15.96
C LEU A 239 6.66 -0.82 15.96
N GLN A 240 7.35 -0.53 17.06
CA GLN A 240 8.80 -0.70 17.20
C GLN A 240 9.30 -2.11 16.85
N PRO A 241 8.58 -3.21 17.19
CA PRO A 241 8.99 -4.55 16.79
C PRO A 241 8.97 -4.80 15.26
N ARG A 242 8.39 -3.92 14.44
CA ARG A 242 8.19 -4.14 13.00
C ARG A 242 9.05 -3.28 12.08
N LEU A 243 9.47 -2.09 12.50
CA LEU A 243 10.27 -1.18 11.65
C LEU A 243 11.79 -1.42 11.75
N GLY A 244 12.25 -2.18 12.75
CA GLY A 244 13.66 -2.59 12.90
C GLY A 244 14.18 -3.54 11.80
N LEU A 245 13.33 -4.00 10.87
CA LEU A 245 13.75 -4.75 9.69
C LEU A 245 14.03 -3.86 8.45
N GLU A 246 13.70 -2.57 8.49
CA GLU A 246 13.82 -1.67 7.33
C GLU A 246 14.59 -0.36 7.58
N THR A 247 15.00 -0.06 8.81
CA THR A 247 15.69 1.23 9.12
C THR A 247 17.19 1.28 8.77
N SER A 248 17.75 0.25 8.12
CA SER A 248 19.14 0.28 7.64
C SER A 248 19.33 0.87 6.24
N ARG A 249 18.26 1.37 5.60
CA ARG A 249 18.35 2.06 4.30
C ARG A 249 17.31 3.18 4.17
N TRP A 250 17.56 4.30 4.82
CA TRP A 250 17.17 5.62 4.35
C TRP A 250 18.27 6.61 4.70
#